data_AF-A0A9K3J7U2-F1
#
_entry.id   AF-A0A9K3J7U2-F1
#
_cell.length_a   1.000
_cell.length_b   1.000
_cell.length_c   1.000
_cell.angle_alpha   90.00
_cell.angle_beta   90.00
_cell.angle_gamma   90.00
#
_symmetry.space_group_name_H-M   'P 1'
#
loop_
_entity.id
_entity.type
_entity.pdbx_description
1 polymer ?
#
loop_
_entity_poly.entity_id
_entity_poly.type
_entity_poly.pdbx_seq_one_letter_code
_entity_poly.pdbx_strand_id
1 'polypeptide(L)'
;MKATLEADRAKFESGLKTEEWSVVGWKRKAEAEAALLSNERKNWREICEKDNNEKIGLRNIINNLKAKVKRLKKQDADIEKLKQEKAEAEAAHDEARSHRERSEQREVRTCATLALRDKEIDELTALLSEQEQIKAELESAKKYLQLERVKRAETSRRLNETEEKLESSETARVTAESQLEPLKNDMLWLKDRGVISVANSVLNADELDETVAHLLVAAGNDGYAQGYAECSHHMVNALKVDWDTSRSATHGFDTKAALATAETQFNTLQLPVMDLVTVGL
;
A
#
# COMPACT_ATOMS: atom_id res chain seq x y z
N MET A 1 -137.17 -134.17 51.30
CA MET A 1 -136.50 -133.31 52.31
C MET A 1 -134.96 -133.44 52.37
N LYS A 2 -134.30 -134.33 51.61
CA LYS A 2 -132.83 -134.50 51.62
C LYS A 2 -132.09 -133.67 50.54
N ALA A 3 -132.74 -133.40 49.40
CA ALA A 3 -132.12 -132.71 48.26
C ALA A 3 -131.93 -131.19 48.42
N THR A 4 -132.63 -130.54 49.36
CA THR A 4 -132.54 -129.09 49.58
C THR A 4 -131.33 -128.68 50.42
N LEU A 5 -130.81 -129.55 51.30
CA LEU A 5 -129.65 -129.24 52.15
C LEU A 5 -128.30 -129.31 51.42
N GLU A 6 -128.16 -130.15 50.39
CA GLU A 6 -126.92 -130.25 49.61
C GLU A 6 -126.68 -129.03 48.70
N ALA A 7 -127.74 -128.41 48.20
CA ALA A 7 -127.64 -127.22 47.35
C ALA A 7 -127.14 -125.97 48.11
N ASP A 8 -127.55 -125.82 49.38
CA ASP A 8 -127.16 -124.67 50.19
C ASP A 8 -125.70 -124.75 50.67
N ARG A 9 -125.18 -125.97 50.92
CA ARG A 9 -123.77 -126.17 51.27
C ARG A 9 -122.82 -125.79 50.12
N ALA A 10 -123.19 -126.13 48.89
CA ALA A 10 -122.38 -125.81 47.70
C ALA A 10 -122.29 -124.30 47.44
N LYS A 11 -123.35 -123.53 47.74
CA LYS A 11 -123.34 -122.06 47.61
C LYS A 11 -122.45 -121.38 48.64
N PHE A 12 -122.37 -121.89 49.86
CA PHE A 12 -121.51 -121.30 50.89
C PHE A 12 -120.03 -121.53 50.57
N GLU A 13 -119.66 -122.74 50.13
CA GLU A 13 -118.28 -123.03 49.72
C GLU A 13 -117.85 -122.26 48.46
N SER A 14 -118.76 -121.97 47.52
CA SER A 14 -118.42 -121.11 46.39
C SER A 14 -118.22 -119.65 46.82
N GLY A 15 -119.06 -119.14 47.73
CA GLY A 15 -118.93 -117.81 48.30
C GLY A 15 -117.56 -117.58 48.97
N LEU A 16 -117.13 -118.52 49.80
CA LEU A 16 -115.88 -118.45 50.56
C LEU A 16 -114.63 -118.39 49.66
N LYS A 17 -114.63 -119.13 48.53
CA LYS A 17 -113.53 -119.10 47.55
C LYS A 17 -113.42 -117.76 46.82
N THR A 18 -114.55 -117.10 46.54
CA THR A 18 -114.55 -115.77 45.88
C THR A 18 -113.96 -114.70 46.79
N GLU A 19 -114.21 -114.79 48.09
CA GLU A 19 -113.77 -113.81 49.08
C GLU A 19 -112.26 -113.91 49.34
N GLU A 20 -111.73 -115.13 49.46
CA GLU A 20 -110.28 -115.37 49.52
C GLU A 20 -109.54 -114.88 48.27
N TRP A 21 -110.11 -115.06 47.09
CA TRP A 21 -109.52 -114.56 45.84
C TRP A 21 -109.52 -113.03 45.76
N SER A 22 -110.54 -112.38 46.34
CA SER A 22 -110.59 -110.92 46.42
C SER A 22 -109.47 -110.38 47.32
N VAL A 23 -109.25 -110.99 48.50
CA VAL A 23 -108.24 -110.56 49.48
C VAL A 23 -106.83 -110.70 48.93
N VAL A 24 -106.52 -111.81 48.24
CA VAL A 24 -105.21 -112.00 47.60
C VAL A 24 -104.99 -111.03 46.45
N GLY A 25 -106.05 -110.69 45.69
CA GLY A 25 -106.01 -109.68 44.64
C GLY A 25 -105.67 -108.28 45.16
N TRP A 26 -106.32 -107.85 46.26
CA TRP A 26 -106.05 -106.56 46.90
C TRP A 26 -104.64 -106.47 47.51
N LYS A 27 -104.16 -107.56 48.12
CA LYS A 27 -102.81 -107.61 48.70
C LYS A 27 -101.72 -107.42 47.65
N ARG A 28 -101.81 -108.11 46.51
CA ARG A 28 -100.86 -107.90 45.38
C ARG A 28 -100.89 -106.48 44.86
N LYS A 29 -102.06 -105.85 44.82
CA LYS A 29 -102.22 -104.48 44.33
C LYS A 29 -101.55 -103.47 45.27
N ALA A 30 -101.74 -103.65 46.58
CA ALA A 30 -101.08 -102.83 47.60
C ALA A 30 -99.54 -103.00 47.59
N GLU A 31 -99.05 -104.23 47.41
CA GLU A 31 -97.61 -104.50 47.30
C GLU A 31 -97.00 -103.89 46.03
N ALA A 32 -97.71 -103.91 44.90
CA ALA A 32 -97.27 -103.29 43.64
C ALA A 32 -97.21 -101.75 43.73
N GLU A 33 -98.19 -101.11 44.36
CA GLU A 33 -98.19 -99.66 44.59
C GLU A 33 -97.09 -99.23 45.58
N ALA A 34 -96.84 -100.01 46.63
CA ALA A 34 -95.73 -99.75 47.56
C ALA A 34 -94.36 -99.84 46.87
N ALA A 35 -94.18 -100.78 45.93
CA ALA A 35 -92.96 -100.89 45.14
C ALA A 35 -92.77 -99.69 44.17
N LEU A 36 -93.85 -99.21 43.54
CA LEU A 36 -93.84 -98.01 42.70
C LEU A 36 -93.43 -96.76 43.49
N LEU A 37 -94.06 -96.54 44.64
CA LEU A 37 -93.73 -95.40 45.53
C LEU A 37 -92.27 -95.45 46.03
N SER A 38 -91.74 -96.64 46.29
CA SER A 38 -90.33 -96.80 46.67
C SER A 38 -89.38 -96.40 45.53
N ASN A 39 -89.69 -96.82 44.29
CA ASN A 39 -88.91 -96.46 43.11
C ASN A 39 -88.99 -94.96 42.79
N GLU A 40 -90.16 -94.34 42.90
CA GLU A 40 -90.31 -92.89 42.70
C GLU A 40 -89.53 -92.08 43.73
N ARG A 41 -89.55 -92.48 45.02
CA ARG A 41 -88.74 -91.84 46.07
C ARG A 41 -87.24 -91.95 45.82
N LYS A 42 -86.78 -93.06 45.22
CA LYS A 42 -85.38 -93.23 44.82
C LYS A 42 -85.02 -92.30 43.66
N ASN A 43 -85.85 -92.27 42.62
CA ASN A 43 -85.64 -91.42 41.44
C ASN A 43 -85.61 -89.92 41.81
N TRP A 44 -86.52 -89.46 42.68
CA TRP A 44 -86.52 -88.09 43.18
C TRP A 44 -85.23 -87.71 43.91
N ARG A 45 -84.68 -88.60 44.73
CA ARG A 45 -83.40 -88.36 45.41
C ARG A 45 -82.25 -88.21 44.42
N GLU A 46 -82.17 -89.10 43.43
CA GLU A 46 -81.12 -89.06 42.41
C GLU A 46 -81.19 -87.76 41.57
N ILE A 47 -82.40 -87.31 41.21
CA ILE A 47 -82.61 -86.03 40.51
C ILE A 47 -82.18 -84.84 41.39
N CYS A 48 -82.58 -84.82 42.66
CA CYS A 48 -82.18 -83.78 43.60
C CYS A 48 -80.67 -83.73 43.83
N GLU A 49 -80.01 -84.89 43.93
CA GLU A 49 -78.56 -84.97 44.11
C GLU A 49 -77.80 -84.49 42.88
N LYS A 50 -78.29 -84.84 41.68
CA LYS A 50 -77.74 -84.36 40.41
C LYS A 50 -77.85 -82.83 40.28
N ASP A 51 -79.03 -82.25 40.53
CA ASP A 51 -79.25 -80.80 40.49
C ASP A 51 -78.38 -80.06 41.54
N ASN A 52 -78.22 -80.65 42.73
CA ASN A 52 -77.38 -80.05 43.76
C ASN A 52 -75.90 -80.05 43.37
N ASN A 53 -75.40 -81.14 42.78
CA ASN A 53 -74.04 -81.23 42.26
C ASN A 53 -73.80 -80.25 41.10
N GLU A 54 -74.76 -80.11 40.18
CA GLU A 54 -74.71 -79.12 39.10
C GLU A 54 -74.68 -77.68 39.64
N LYS A 55 -75.48 -77.36 40.66
CA LYS A 55 -75.46 -76.06 41.34
C LYS A 55 -74.13 -75.76 42.02
N ILE A 56 -73.50 -76.74 42.65
CA ILE A 56 -72.15 -76.59 43.24
C ILE A 56 -71.12 -76.33 42.13
N GLY A 57 -71.19 -77.07 41.02
CA GLY A 57 -70.32 -76.87 39.85
C GLY A 57 -70.42 -75.46 39.26
N LEU A 58 -71.66 -74.99 39.02
CA LEU A 58 -71.91 -73.64 38.53
C LEU A 58 -71.42 -72.56 39.51
N ARG A 59 -71.59 -72.77 40.82
CA ARG A 59 -71.09 -71.85 41.85
C ARG A 59 -69.57 -71.71 41.82
N ASN A 60 -68.85 -72.81 41.61
CA ASN A 60 -67.39 -72.79 41.47
C ASN A 60 -66.95 -72.05 40.20
N ILE A 61 -67.65 -72.26 39.08
CA ILE A 61 -67.39 -71.56 37.82
C ILE A 61 -67.62 -70.04 37.99
N ILE A 62 -68.73 -69.64 38.62
CA ILE A 62 -69.03 -68.24 38.90
C ILE A 62 -67.93 -67.60 39.76
N ASN A 63 -67.48 -68.28 40.81
CA ASN A 63 -66.41 -67.77 41.67
C ASN A 63 -65.08 -67.60 40.91
N ASN A 64 -64.70 -68.56 40.06
CA ASN A 64 -63.51 -68.46 39.21
C ASN A 64 -63.62 -67.31 38.20
N LEU A 65 -64.78 -67.14 37.55
CA LEU A 65 -65.02 -66.04 36.63
C LEU A 65 -64.97 -64.68 37.34
N LYS A 66 -65.52 -64.57 38.56
CA LYS A 66 -65.46 -63.36 39.38
C LYS A 66 -64.02 -62.98 39.72
N ALA A 67 -63.18 -63.96 40.05
CA ALA A 67 -61.75 -63.75 40.27
C ALA A 67 -61.02 -63.31 38.99
N LYS A 68 -61.33 -63.92 37.84
CA LYS A 68 -60.75 -63.56 36.54
C LYS A 68 -61.14 -62.15 36.10
N VAL A 69 -62.41 -61.75 36.28
CA VAL A 69 -62.88 -60.38 36.03
C VAL A 69 -62.15 -59.38 36.91
N LYS A 70 -61.94 -59.69 38.20
CA LYS A 70 -61.17 -58.81 39.10
C LYS A 70 -59.72 -58.65 38.64
N ARG A 71 -59.09 -59.73 38.15
CA ARG A 71 -57.72 -59.70 37.61
C ARG A 71 -57.62 -58.91 36.30
N LEU A 72 -58.55 -59.12 35.37
CA LEU A 72 -58.60 -58.39 34.10
C LEU A 72 -58.82 -56.89 34.32
N LYS A 73 -59.74 -56.50 35.20
CA LYS A 73 -59.92 -55.08 35.57
C LYS A 73 -58.65 -54.43 36.12
N LYS A 74 -57.83 -55.18 36.85
CA LYS A 74 -56.53 -54.68 37.34
C LYS A 74 -55.54 -54.52 36.18
N GLN A 75 -55.47 -55.49 35.26
CA GLN A 75 -54.62 -55.41 34.07
C GLN A 75 -55.04 -54.27 33.13
N ASP A 76 -56.34 -54.03 32.93
CA ASP A 76 -56.82 -52.92 32.11
C ASP A 76 -56.42 -51.57 32.73
N ALA A 77 -56.50 -51.43 34.05
CA ALA A 77 -56.03 -50.23 34.75
C ALA A 77 -54.51 -50.05 34.61
N ASP A 78 -53.72 -51.12 34.71
CA ASP A 78 -52.27 -51.08 34.50
C ASP A 78 -51.91 -50.72 33.04
N ILE A 79 -52.67 -51.23 32.06
CA ILE A 79 -52.51 -50.92 30.63
C ILE A 79 -52.82 -49.44 30.35
N GLU A 80 -53.92 -48.91 30.90
CA GLU A 80 -54.25 -47.48 30.73
C GLU A 80 -53.20 -46.58 31.38
N LYS A 81 -52.67 -46.97 32.55
CA LYS A 81 -51.56 -46.26 33.19
C LYS A 81 -50.31 -46.26 32.31
N LEU A 82 -49.93 -47.41 31.75
CA LEU A 82 -48.79 -47.52 30.83
C LEU A 82 -48.97 -46.73 29.54
N LYS A 83 -50.20 -46.68 28.99
CA LYS A 83 -50.51 -45.82 27.84
C LYS A 83 -50.32 -44.35 28.16
N GLN A 84 -50.77 -43.92 29.35
CA GLN A 84 -50.60 -42.55 29.80
C GLN A 84 -49.12 -42.21 30.05
N GLU A 85 -48.37 -43.07 30.75
CA GLU A 85 -46.92 -42.89 30.96
C GLU A 85 -46.16 -42.86 29.62
N LYS A 86 -46.55 -43.69 28.64
CA LYS A 86 -45.98 -43.67 27.28
C LYS A 86 -46.28 -42.34 26.57
N ALA A 87 -47.52 -41.85 26.63
CA ALA A 87 -47.91 -40.59 26.01
C ALA A 87 -47.16 -39.40 26.64
N GLU A 88 -47.00 -39.40 27.98
CA GLU A 88 -46.23 -38.38 28.70
C GLU A 88 -44.73 -38.45 28.35
N ALA A 89 -44.15 -39.64 28.23
CA ALA A 89 -42.76 -39.83 27.82
C ALA A 89 -42.50 -39.40 26.36
N GLU A 90 -43.45 -39.68 25.47
CA GLU A 90 -43.38 -39.27 24.05
C GLU A 90 -43.50 -37.74 23.92
N ALA A 91 -44.41 -37.12 24.67
CA ALA A 91 -44.53 -35.66 24.74
C ALA A 91 -43.25 -35.00 25.30
N ALA A 92 -42.67 -35.53 26.38
CA ALA A 92 -41.42 -35.03 26.95
C ALA A 92 -40.23 -35.19 25.99
N HIS A 93 -40.20 -36.29 25.24
CA HIS A 93 -39.17 -36.52 24.23
C HIS A 93 -39.27 -35.53 23.07
N ASP A 94 -40.49 -35.27 22.56
CA ASP A 94 -40.70 -34.29 21.49
C ASP A 94 -40.43 -32.85 21.95
N GLU A 95 -40.77 -32.50 23.18
CA GLU A 95 -40.42 -31.20 23.76
C GLU A 95 -38.90 -31.02 23.92
N ALA A 96 -38.20 -32.06 24.40
CA ALA A 96 -36.74 -32.06 24.48
C ALA A 96 -36.07 -31.94 23.10
N ARG A 97 -36.61 -32.63 22.08
CA ARG A 97 -36.16 -32.50 20.68
C ARG A 97 -36.35 -31.07 20.18
N SER A 98 -37.53 -30.48 20.38
CA SER A 98 -37.82 -29.09 19.99
C SER A 98 -36.90 -28.08 20.69
N HIS A 99 -36.62 -28.28 21.98
CA HIS A 99 -35.70 -27.43 22.72
C HIS A 99 -34.27 -27.51 22.18
N ARG A 100 -33.79 -28.73 21.88
CA ARG A 100 -32.47 -28.94 21.30
C ARG A 100 -32.37 -28.27 19.93
N GLU A 101 -33.34 -28.49 19.04
CA GLU A 101 -33.38 -27.87 17.70
C GLU A 101 -33.36 -26.34 17.79
N ARG A 102 -34.15 -25.74 18.70
CA ARG A 102 -34.13 -24.29 18.95
C ARG A 102 -32.80 -23.78 19.52
N SER A 103 -32.04 -24.60 20.24
CA SER A 103 -30.70 -24.24 20.75
C SER A 103 -29.68 -24.26 19.61
N GLU A 104 -29.63 -25.36 18.86
CA GLU A 104 -28.76 -25.53 17.70
C GLU A 104 -28.99 -24.42 16.68
N GLN A 105 -30.24 -24.04 16.43
CA GLN A 105 -30.56 -22.95 15.49
C GLN A 105 -30.13 -21.57 16.00
N ARG A 106 -30.11 -21.33 17.33
CA ARG A 106 -29.54 -20.11 17.90
C ARG A 106 -28.02 -20.11 17.75
N GLU A 107 -27.37 -21.23 18.04
CA GLU A 107 -25.91 -21.39 17.88
C GLU A 107 -25.48 -21.16 16.44
N VAL A 108 -26.18 -21.77 15.47
CA VAL A 108 -25.93 -21.57 14.04
C VAL A 108 -26.09 -20.10 13.64
N ARG A 109 -27.14 -19.42 14.13
CA ARG A 109 -27.33 -17.98 13.88
C ARG A 109 -26.22 -17.14 14.49
N THR A 110 -25.76 -17.45 15.71
CA THR A 110 -24.64 -16.74 16.33
C THR A 110 -23.34 -16.97 15.57
N CYS A 111 -23.03 -18.21 15.17
CA CYS A 111 -21.85 -18.53 14.37
C CYS A 111 -21.91 -17.83 13.00
N ALA A 112 -23.07 -17.80 12.35
CA ALA A 112 -23.25 -17.07 11.09
C ALA A 112 -23.01 -15.57 11.25
N THR A 113 -23.45 -14.99 12.37
CA THR A 113 -23.24 -13.56 12.68
C THR A 113 -21.77 -13.27 12.97
N LEU A 114 -21.10 -14.13 13.75
CA LEU A 114 -19.66 -14.01 14.04
C LEU A 114 -18.83 -14.10 12.75
N ALA A 115 -19.14 -15.06 11.87
CA ALA A 115 -18.45 -15.21 10.59
C ALA A 115 -18.57 -13.97 9.68
N LEU A 116 -19.68 -13.22 9.77
CA LEU A 116 -19.80 -11.94 9.06
C LEU A 116 -18.93 -10.84 9.68
N ARG A 117 -18.81 -10.81 11.02
CA ARG A 117 -17.96 -9.85 11.72
C ARG A 117 -16.47 -10.13 11.52
N ASP A 118 -16.07 -11.39 11.47
CA ASP A 118 -14.69 -11.78 11.16
C ASP A 118 -14.29 -11.28 9.76
N LYS A 119 -15.17 -11.45 8.76
CA LYS A 119 -14.96 -10.89 7.42
C LYS A 119 -14.83 -9.36 7.43
N GLU A 120 -15.68 -8.67 8.19
CA GLU A 120 -15.62 -7.20 8.33
C GLU A 120 -14.29 -6.77 8.99
N ILE A 121 -13.79 -7.52 9.98
CA ILE A 121 -12.49 -7.26 10.61
C ILE A 121 -11.34 -7.47 9.62
N ASP A 122 -11.39 -8.54 8.82
CA ASP A 122 -10.37 -8.80 7.79
C ASP A 122 -10.33 -7.67 6.74
N GLU A 123 -11.50 -7.22 6.28
CA GLU A 123 -11.63 -6.10 5.35
C GLU A 123 -11.09 -4.79 5.95
N LEU A 124 -11.46 -4.47 7.20
CA LEU A 124 -10.95 -3.28 7.89
C LEU A 124 -9.43 -3.34 8.12
N THR A 125 -8.91 -4.53 8.42
CA THR A 125 -7.47 -4.74 8.60
C THR A 125 -6.70 -4.52 7.30
N ALA A 126 -7.24 -5.01 6.16
CA ALA A 126 -6.67 -4.76 4.84
C ALA A 126 -6.66 -3.26 4.49
N LEU A 127 -7.77 -2.55 4.71
CA LEU A 127 -7.88 -1.11 4.46
C LEU A 127 -6.91 -0.29 5.33
N LEU A 128 -6.73 -0.67 6.59
CA LEU A 128 -5.74 -0.02 7.48
C LEU A 128 -4.31 -0.20 6.95
N SER A 129 -3.96 -1.40 6.49
CA SER A 129 -2.65 -1.66 5.89
C SER A 129 -2.43 -0.83 4.62
N GLU A 130 -3.44 -0.71 3.76
CA GLU A 130 -3.37 0.14 2.56
C GLU A 130 -3.21 1.63 2.93
N GLN A 131 -3.94 2.10 3.95
CA GLN A 131 -3.84 3.47 4.44
C GLN A 131 -2.42 3.79 4.97
N GLU A 132 -1.81 2.87 5.69
CA GLU A 132 -0.42 3.01 6.18
C GLU A 132 0.58 3.07 5.04
N GLN A 133 0.42 2.22 4.03
CA GLN A 133 1.26 2.21 2.83
C GLN A 133 1.15 3.54 2.05
N ILE A 134 -0.07 4.01 1.79
CA ILE A 134 -0.31 5.30 1.11
C ILE A 134 0.30 6.45 1.90
N LYS A 135 0.21 6.43 3.23
CA LYS A 135 0.80 7.46 4.09
C LYS A 135 2.33 7.46 3.98
N ALA A 136 2.97 6.29 3.94
CA ALA A 136 4.41 6.17 3.73
C ALA A 136 4.83 6.70 2.36
N GLU A 137 4.09 6.35 1.30
CA GLU A 137 4.33 6.83 -0.06
C GLU A 137 4.17 8.36 -0.15
N LEU A 138 3.13 8.93 0.47
CA LEU A 138 2.89 10.37 0.53
C LEU A 138 4.06 11.11 1.21
N GLU A 139 4.56 10.60 2.33
CA GLU A 139 5.71 11.20 3.01
C GLU A 139 7.00 11.09 2.19
N SER A 140 7.20 9.99 1.46
CA SER A 140 8.32 9.86 0.52
C SER A 140 8.22 10.86 -0.64
N ALA A 141 7.02 11.04 -1.20
CA ALA A 141 6.75 11.96 -2.30
C ALA A 141 6.94 13.42 -1.87
N LYS A 142 6.52 13.78 -0.64
CA LYS A 142 6.78 15.11 -0.06
C LYS A 142 8.27 15.41 0.03
N LYS A 143 9.08 14.46 0.52
CA LYS A 143 10.54 14.61 0.61
C LYS A 143 11.17 14.80 -0.78
N TYR A 144 10.76 14.00 -1.75
CA TYR A 144 11.23 14.13 -3.13
C TYR A 144 10.87 15.49 -3.74
N LEU A 145 9.62 15.93 -3.57
CA LEU A 145 9.15 17.22 -4.07
C LEU A 145 9.91 18.39 -3.43
N GLN A 146 10.20 18.32 -2.13
CA GLN A 146 11.01 19.33 -1.44
C GLN A 146 12.45 19.37 -1.96
N LEU A 147 13.06 18.22 -2.21
CA LEU A 147 14.39 18.13 -2.82
C LEU A 147 14.41 18.76 -4.22
N GLU A 148 13.43 18.45 -5.06
CA GLU A 148 13.32 19.02 -6.40
C GLU A 148 13.06 20.53 -6.38
N ARG A 149 12.30 21.05 -5.40
CA ARG A 149 12.15 22.50 -5.20
C ARG A 149 13.49 23.17 -4.90
N VAL A 150 14.30 22.58 -4.03
CA VAL A 150 15.64 23.10 -3.71
C VAL A 150 16.56 23.06 -4.93
N LYS A 151 16.58 21.94 -5.68
CA LYS A 151 17.35 21.85 -6.92
C LYS A 151 16.93 22.90 -7.94
N ARG A 152 15.62 23.09 -8.13
CA ARG A 152 15.09 24.10 -9.06
C ARG A 152 15.51 25.52 -8.65
N ALA A 153 15.42 25.84 -7.36
CA ALA A 153 15.87 27.14 -6.85
C ALA A 153 17.36 27.36 -7.09
N GLU A 154 18.20 26.35 -6.84
CA GLU A 154 19.64 26.42 -7.07
C GLU A 154 19.98 26.54 -8.56
N THR A 155 19.30 25.81 -9.44
CA THR A 155 19.48 25.95 -10.89
C THR A 155 19.07 27.34 -11.39
N SER A 156 18.00 27.91 -10.83
CA SER A 156 17.56 29.26 -11.17
C SER A 156 18.57 30.31 -10.71
N ARG A 157 19.15 30.15 -9.51
CA ARG A 157 20.22 31.03 -9.00
C ARG A 157 21.43 31.01 -9.92
N ARG A 158 21.91 29.81 -10.28
CA ARG A 158 23.06 29.66 -11.19
C ARG A 158 22.80 30.23 -12.57
N LEU A 159 21.56 30.10 -13.09
CA LEU A 159 21.18 30.71 -14.36
C LEU A 159 21.27 32.23 -14.30
N ASN A 160 20.70 32.85 -13.26
CA ASN A 160 20.77 34.30 -13.08
C ASN A 160 22.23 34.79 -12.96
N GLU A 161 23.07 34.10 -12.17
CA GLU A 161 24.50 34.42 -12.06
C GLU A 161 25.24 34.33 -13.42
N THR A 162 24.84 33.40 -14.29
CA THR A 162 25.42 33.30 -15.64
C THR A 162 24.89 34.37 -16.59
N GLU A 163 23.63 34.76 -16.46
CA GLU A 163 23.02 35.84 -17.25
C GLU A 163 23.66 37.19 -16.90
N GLU A 164 23.86 37.50 -15.61
CA GLU A 164 24.56 38.71 -15.17
C GLU A 164 26.01 38.76 -15.70
N LYS A 165 26.72 37.63 -15.66
CA LYS A 165 28.09 37.54 -16.22
C LYS A 165 28.08 37.76 -17.73
N LEU A 166 27.12 37.19 -18.44
CA LEU A 166 27.00 37.37 -19.89
C LEU A 166 26.72 38.84 -20.23
N GLU A 167 25.81 39.49 -19.51
CA GLU A 167 25.52 40.92 -19.68
C GLU A 167 26.75 41.79 -19.40
N SER A 168 27.50 41.50 -18.34
CA SER A 168 28.76 42.21 -18.04
C SER A 168 29.83 42.00 -19.12
N SER A 169 29.92 40.80 -19.70
CA SER A 169 30.85 40.50 -20.79
C SER A 169 30.43 41.21 -22.07
N GLU A 170 29.14 41.26 -22.36
CA GLU A 170 28.59 41.90 -23.56
C GLU A 170 28.75 43.42 -23.51
N THR A 171 28.50 44.04 -22.35
CA THR A 171 28.77 45.47 -22.14
C THR A 171 30.25 45.81 -22.29
N ALA A 172 31.16 44.96 -21.76
CA ALA A 172 32.59 45.12 -21.97
C ALA A 172 32.99 44.99 -23.45
N ARG A 173 32.41 44.01 -24.17
CA ARG A 173 32.64 43.83 -25.61
C ARG A 173 32.19 45.04 -26.41
N VAL A 174 30.96 45.53 -26.20
CA VAL A 174 30.41 46.71 -26.89
C VAL A 174 31.26 47.95 -26.59
N THR A 175 31.72 48.10 -25.33
CA THR A 175 32.62 49.20 -24.95
C THR A 175 33.94 49.12 -25.72
N ALA A 176 34.57 47.94 -25.78
CA ALA A 176 35.80 47.74 -26.53
C ALA A 176 35.60 47.99 -28.05
N GLU A 177 34.50 47.53 -28.62
CA GLU A 177 34.17 47.75 -30.04
C GLU A 177 33.96 49.23 -30.37
N SER A 178 33.34 49.99 -29.46
CA SER A 178 33.16 51.44 -29.65
C SER A 178 34.48 52.22 -29.72
N GLN A 179 35.56 51.68 -29.14
CA GLN A 179 36.89 52.29 -29.17
C GLN A 179 37.69 51.95 -30.45
N LEU A 180 37.28 50.93 -31.21
CA LEU A 180 38.02 50.50 -32.40
C LEU A 180 37.96 51.54 -33.52
N GLU A 181 36.80 52.13 -33.77
CA GLU A 181 36.65 53.07 -34.89
C GLU A 181 37.41 54.39 -34.68
N PRO A 182 37.35 55.03 -33.49
CA PRO A 182 38.24 56.15 -33.16
C PRO A 182 39.72 55.81 -33.33
N LEU A 183 40.16 54.67 -32.77
CA LEU A 183 41.57 54.27 -32.85
C LEU A 183 42.03 54.01 -34.29
N LYS A 184 41.18 53.40 -35.13
CA LYS A 184 41.47 53.25 -36.57
C LYS A 184 41.60 54.60 -37.25
N ASN A 185 40.71 55.54 -36.95
CA ASN A 185 40.76 56.89 -37.52
C ASN A 185 42.02 57.65 -37.09
N ASP A 186 42.40 57.57 -35.80
CA ASP A 186 43.62 58.18 -35.29
C ASP A 186 44.87 57.56 -35.93
N MET A 187 44.90 56.23 -36.07
CA MET A 187 46.00 55.53 -36.74
C MET A 187 46.09 55.89 -38.22
N LEU A 188 44.97 56.01 -38.93
CA LEU A 188 44.93 56.47 -40.31
C LEU A 188 45.42 57.91 -40.43
N TRP A 189 44.99 58.80 -39.54
CA TRP A 189 45.46 60.17 -39.50
C TRP A 189 46.97 60.26 -39.25
N LEU A 190 47.49 59.48 -38.28
CA LEU A 190 48.91 59.44 -37.96
C LEU A 190 49.72 58.96 -39.18
N LYS A 191 49.24 57.91 -39.86
CA LYS A 191 49.86 57.33 -41.06
C LYS A 191 49.85 58.30 -42.25
N ASP A 192 48.72 58.95 -42.53
CA ASP A 192 48.53 59.76 -43.73
C ASP A 192 49.08 61.19 -43.56
N ARG A 193 49.08 61.72 -42.33
CA ARG A 193 49.41 63.14 -42.06
C ARG A 193 50.34 63.34 -40.88
N GLY A 194 50.15 62.60 -39.79
CA GLY A 194 50.88 62.85 -38.54
C GLY A 194 52.40 62.69 -38.70
N VAL A 195 52.87 61.55 -39.21
CA VAL A 195 54.31 61.28 -39.42
C VAL A 195 54.93 62.32 -40.36
N ILE A 196 54.26 62.63 -41.47
CA ILE A 196 54.74 63.62 -42.45
C ILE A 196 54.82 65.01 -41.82
N SER A 197 53.82 65.39 -41.01
CA SER A 197 53.81 66.69 -40.33
C SER A 197 54.95 66.81 -39.33
N VAL A 198 55.18 65.80 -38.50
CA VAL A 198 56.30 65.78 -37.54
C VAL A 198 57.65 65.83 -38.27
N ALA A 199 57.83 65.02 -39.31
CA ALA A 199 59.06 65.02 -40.11
C ALA A 199 59.32 66.39 -40.76
N ASN A 200 58.28 67.01 -41.33
CA ASN A 200 58.39 68.36 -41.90
C ASN A 200 58.71 69.41 -40.84
N SER A 201 58.12 69.33 -39.64
CA SER A 201 58.44 70.25 -38.55
C SER A 201 59.89 70.11 -38.07
N VAL A 202 60.46 68.90 -38.08
CA VAL A 202 61.88 68.68 -37.75
C VAL A 202 62.80 69.21 -38.86
N LEU A 203 62.53 68.85 -40.11
CA LEU A 203 63.40 69.19 -41.25
C LEU A 203 63.37 70.68 -41.60
N ASN A 204 62.29 71.38 -41.26
CA ASN A 204 62.16 72.82 -41.48
C ASN A 204 62.32 73.63 -40.17
N ALA A 205 62.92 73.05 -39.13
CA ALA A 205 63.21 73.79 -37.91
C ALA A 205 64.41 74.73 -38.14
N ASP A 206 64.21 76.03 -37.93
CA ASP A 206 65.26 77.04 -38.10
C ASP A 206 66.44 76.75 -37.16
N GLU A 207 66.19 76.24 -35.95
CA GLU A 207 67.24 75.89 -34.99
C GLU A 207 68.14 74.75 -35.50
N LEU A 208 67.57 73.81 -36.27
CA LEU A 208 68.36 72.75 -36.91
C LEU A 208 69.20 73.31 -38.04
N ASP A 209 68.62 74.14 -38.91
CA ASP A 209 69.33 74.75 -40.04
C ASP A 209 70.50 75.62 -39.57
N GLU A 210 70.26 76.50 -38.59
CA GLU A 210 71.29 77.35 -37.99
C GLU A 210 72.42 76.52 -37.35
N THR A 211 72.08 75.48 -36.59
CA THR A 211 73.08 74.65 -35.91
C THR A 211 73.90 73.83 -36.90
N VAL A 212 73.28 73.29 -37.95
CA VAL A 212 73.99 72.58 -39.03
C VAL A 212 74.90 73.54 -39.81
N ALA A 213 74.42 74.75 -40.13
CA ALA A 213 75.23 75.76 -40.81
C ALA A 213 76.46 76.15 -39.97
N HIS A 214 76.29 76.40 -38.67
CA HIS A 214 77.40 76.67 -37.76
C HIS A 214 78.40 75.51 -37.68
N LEU A 215 77.91 74.28 -37.59
CA LEU A 215 78.76 73.08 -37.58
C LEU A 215 79.57 72.94 -38.86
N LEU A 216 78.95 73.13 -40.03
CA LEU A 216 79.61 73.05 -41.33
C LEU A 216 80.72 74.11 -41.47
N VAL A 217 80.46 75.35 -41.03
CA VAL A 217 81.46 76.43 -41.05
C VAL A 217 82.61 76.13 -40.09
N ALA A 218 82.32 75.68 -38.87
CA ALA A 218 83.35 75.33 -37.90
C ALA A 218 84.23 74.17 -38.39
N ALA A 219 83.60 73.13 -38.95
CA ALA A 219 84.30 71.98 -39.53
C ALA A 219 85.15 72.38 -40.73
N GLY A 220 84.64 73.25 -41.62
CA GLY A 220 85.37 73.78 -42.75
C GLY A 220 86.60 74.61 -42.33
N ASN A 221 86.44 75.47 -41.33
CA ASN A 221 87.54 76.28 -40.79
C ASN A 221 88.62 75.42 -40.12
N ASP A 222 88.23 74.40 -39.36
CA ASP A 222 89.17 73.48 -38.73
C ASP A 222 89.91 72.63 -39.76
N GLY A 223 89.19 72.06 -40.74
CA GLY A 223 89.80 71.35 -41.86
C GLY A 223 90.77 72.23 -42.66
N TYR A 224 90.42 73.49 -42.90
CA TYR A 224 91.32 74.46 -43.55
C TYR A 224 92.57 74.73 -42.70
N ALA A 225 92.42 74.95 -41.38
CA ALA A 225 93.53 75.20 -40.47
C ALA A 225 94.50 74.02 -40.44
N GLN A 226 93.97 72.80 -40.34
CA GLN A 226 94.74 71.56 -40.38
C GLN A 226 95.48 71.41 -41.71
N GLY A 227 94.78 71.54 -42.84
CA GLY A 227 95.39 71.45 -44.17
C GLY A 227 96.47 72.51 -44.42
N TYR A 228 96.27 73.75 -43.92
CA TYR A 228 97.28 74.81 -44.03
C TYR A 228 98.51 74.51 -43.17
N ALA A 229 98.33 73.96 -41.96
CA ALA A 229 99.43 73.54 -41.09
C ALA A 229 100.26 72.42 -41.73
N GLU A 230 99.61 71.43 -42.36
CA GLU A 230 100.28 70.37 -43.13
C GLU A 230 101.08 70.95 -44.31
N CYS A 231 100.46 71.83 -45.10
CA CYS A 231 101.16 72.50 -46.21
C CYS A 231 102.36 73.32 -45.72
N SER A 232 102.20 74.06 -44.63
CA SER A 232 103.27 74.83 -44.01
C SER A 232 104.42 73.93 -43.59
N HIS A 233 104.12 72.80 -42.95
CA HIS A 233 105.12 71.80 -42.58
C HIS A 233 105.87 71.24 -43.81
N HIS A 234 105.14 70.91 -44.90
CA HIS A 234 105.76 70.48 -46.15
C HIS A 234 106.67 71.55 -46.75
N MET A 235 106.26 72.81 -46.74
CA MET A 235 107.06 73.94 -47.26
C MET A 235 108.34 74.14 -46.47
N VAL A 236 108.27 74.14 -45.13
CA VAL A 236 109.45 74.19 -44.24
C VAL A 236 110.41 73.05 -44.58
N ASN A 237 109.88 71.84 -44.69
CA ASN A 237 110.69 70.65 -44.95
C ASN A 237 111.36 70.66 -46.33
N ALA A 238 110.64 71.09 -47.37
CA ALA A 238 111.11 71.06 -48.75
C ALA A 238 112.08 72.20 -49.08
N LEU A 239 111.75 73.42 -48.67
CA LEU A 239 112.50 74.63 -49.04
C LEU A 239 113.52 75.07 -47.99
N LYS A 240 113.51 74.46 -46.79
CA LYS A 240 114.39 74.81 -45.66
C LYS A 240 114.27 76.30 -45.26
N VAL A 241 113.08 76.86 -45.41
CA VAL A 241 112.74 78.23 -44.99
C VAL A 241 111.78 78.19 -43.80
N ASP A 242 111.86 79.19 -42.94
CA ASP A 242 110.89 79.35 -41.85
C ASP A 242 109.55 79.79 -42.45
N TRP A 243 108.56 78.90 -42.38
CA TRP A 243 107.20 79.12 -42.83
C TRP A 243 106.24 78.63 -41.76
N ASP A 244 105.44 79.54 -41.20
CA ASP A 244 104.49 79.25 -40.14
C ASP A 244 103.03 79.45 -40.63
N THR A 245 102.09 79.28 -39.71
CA THR A 245 100.66 79.46 -40.01
C THR A 245 100.22 80.93 -39.94
N SER A 246 101.14 81.90 -39.78
CA SER A 246 100.80 83.34 -39.62
C SER A 246 100.02 83.92 -40.79
N ARG A 247 100.15 83.31 -41.97
CA ARG A 247 99.49 83.68 -43.22
C ARG A 247 98.16 82.94 -43.46
N SER A 248 97.76 82.06 -42.55
CA SER A 248 96.47 81.35 -42.63
C SER A 248 95.32 82.32 -42.37
N ALA A 249 94.22 82.19 -43.10
CA ALA A 249 92.99 82.92 -42.83
C ALA A 249 92.40 82.61 -41.43
N THR A 250 92.76 81.46 -40.85
CA THR A 250 92.36 81.02 -39.50
C THR A 250 93.45 81.25 -38.46
N HIS A 251 94.51 82.00 -38.78
CA HIS A 251 95.61 82.25 -37.85
C HIS A 251 95.13 82.94 -36.57
N GLY A 252 95.58 82.45 -35.41
CA GLY A 252 95.21 82.99 -34.10
C GLY A 252 93.81 82.60 -33.62
N PHE A 253 93.05 81.81 -34.40
CA PHE A 253 91.76 81.26 -33.99
C PHE A 253 91.89 79.79 -33.59
N ASP A 254 91.27 79.40 -32.47
CA ASP A 254 91.18 78.00 -32.04
C ASP A 254 90.01 77.31 -32.76
N THR A 255 90.27 76.91 -34.01
CA THR A 255 89.26 76.25 -34.86
C THR A 255 88.81 74.91 -34.30
N LYS A 256 89.69 74.20 -33.59
CA LYS A 256 89.41 72.91 -33.00
C LYS A 256 88.43 73.03 -31.84
N ALA A 257 88.65 73.99 -30.94
CA ALA A 257 87.69 74.26 -29.86
C ALA A 257 86.35 74.79 -30.40
N ALA A 258 86.37 75.61 -31.46
CA ALA A 258 85.15 76.07 -32.13
C ALA A 258 84.33 74.90 -32.73
N LEU A 259 84.99 73.95 -33.39
CA LEU A 259 84.34 72.74 -33.91
C LEU A 259 83.75 71.88 -32.77
N ALA A 260 84.52 71.61 -31.72
CA ALA A 260 84.03 70.84 -30.57
C ALA A 260 82.81 71.49 -29.88
N THR A 261 82.78 72.83 -29.85
CA THR A 261 81.63 73.59 -29.34
C THR A 261 80.41 73.43 -30.24
N ALA A 262 80.58 73.55 -31.56
CA ALA A 262 79.50 73.39 -32.53
C ALA A 262 78.95 71.94 -32.52
N GLU A 263 79.81 70.92 -32.40
CA GLU A 263 79.40 69.52 -32.26
C GLU A 263 78.58 69.30 -30.99
N THR A 264 79.00 69.90 -29.88
CA THR A 264 78.25 69.81 -28.62
C THR A 264 76.87 70.44 -28.78
N GLN A 265 76.78 71.63 -29.37
CA GLN A 265 75.51 72.32 -29.63
C GLN A 265 74.57 71.48 -30.50
N PHE A 266 75.07 70.88 -31.58
CA PHE A 266 74.29 69.98 -32.44
C PHE A 266 73.78 68.75 -31.69
N ASN A 267 74.65 68.08 -30.91
CA ASN A 267 74.28 66.88 -30.18
C ASN A 267 73.28 67.13 -29.03
N THR A 268 73.25 68.35 -28.49
CA THR A 268 72.31 68.75 -27.43
C THR A 268 71.12 69.56 -27.95
N LEU A 269 70.94 69.65 -29.26
CA LEU A 269 69.88 70.45 -29.87
C LEU A 269 68.51 69.86 -29.49
N GLN A 270 67.63 70.73 -28.97
CA GLN A 270 66.23 70.41 -28.70
C GLN A 270 65.36 71.18 -29.67
N LEU A 271 64.54 70.45 -30.43
CA LEU A 271 63.60 71.03 -31.37
C LEU A 271 62.22 71.15 -30.71
N PRO A 272 61.49 72.27 -30.87
CA PRO A 272 60.18 72.47 -30.24
C PRO A 272 59.14 71.37 -30.53
N VAL A 273 59.23 70.73 -31.70
CA VAL A 273 58.34 69.61 -32.06
C VAL A 273 58.55 68.37 -31.19
N MET A 274 59.75 68.16 -30.65
CA MET A 274 60.08 67.00 -29.81
C MET A 274 59.38 67.09 -28.43
N ASP A 275 59.18 68.29 -27.91
CA ASP A 275 58.47 68.51 -26.64
C ASP A 275 56.97 68.20 -26.79
N LEU A 276 56.37 68.53 -27.94
CA LEU A 276 54.97 68.23 -28.23
C LEU A 276 54.70 66.72 -28.35
N VAL A 277 55.64 65.98 -28.92
CA VAL A 277 55.57 64.50 -29.01
C VAL A 277 55.68 63.86 -27.63
N THR A 278 56.50 64.44 -26.74
CA THR A 278 56.73 63.91 -25.38
C THR A 278 55.52 64.12 -24.46
N VAL A 279 54.78 65.21 -24.63
CA VAL A 279 53.56 65.50 -23.84
C VAL A 279 52.34 64.69 -24.33
N GLY A 280 52.36 64.23 -25.58
CA GLY A 280 51.26 63.46 -26.18
C GLY A 280 51.33 61.94 -25.97
N LEU A 281 52.39 61.42 -25.34
CA LEU A 281 52.57 60.00 -24.96
C LEU A 281 52.20 59.76 -23.51
#